data_AF-A0A1Y3BHH0-F1
#
_entry.id   AF-A0A1Y3BHH0-F1
#
_cell.length_a   1.000
_cell.length_b   1.000
_cell.length_c   1.000
_cell.angle_alpha   90.00
_cell.angle_beta   90.00
_cell.angle_gamma   90.00
#
_symmetry.space_group_name_H-M   'P 1'
#
loop_
_entity.id
_entity.type
_entity.pdbx_description
1 polymer ?
#
loop_
_entity_poly.entity_id
_entity_poly.type
_entity_poly.pdbx_seq_one_letter_code
_entity_poly.pdbx_strand_id
1 'polypeptide(L)'
;MVNRSLIECDNLITDYRFVDVQPARINERKILSRAIILNTKSIKAMDPDNDLGDLSFIHLPPKFTGLDTSVYCFETDYSSRVCPRHFYLQYFWCESTAISNDRTAKQVLEPVIEKLLNLDCETQTSDLPFELQNKILLSKFMITMLT
;
A
#
# COMPACT_ATOMS: atom_id res chain seq x y z
N MET A 1 -20.72 -16.92 26.31
CA MET A 1 -21.30 -15.94 27.24
C MET A 1 -20.58 -14.61 27.03
N VAL A 2 -21.27 -13.55 26.65
CA VAL A 2 -20.66 -12.20 26.54
C VAL A 2 -20.77 -11.55 27.91
N ASN A 3 -19.64 -11.27 28.54
CA ASN A 3 -19.61 -10.66 29.87
C ASN A 3 -19.93 -9.16 29.72
N ARG A 4 -21.20 -8.79 29.86
CA ARG A 4 -21.64 -7.39 29.78
C ARG A 4 -21.40 -6.73 31.14
N SER A 5 -20.24 -6.12 31.30
CA SER A 5 -19.93 -5.23 32.43
C SER A 5 -20.07 -3.79 31.96
N LEU A 6 -20.75 -2.96 32.76
CA LEU A 6 -20.85 -1.53 32.53
C LEU A 6 -19.61 -0.87 33.15
N ILE A 7 -18.91 -0.05 32.37
CA ILE A 7 -17.73 0.70 32.81
C ILE A 7 -18.07 2.19 32.70
N GLU A 8 -18.06 2.89 33.83
CA GLU A 8 -18.26 4.34 33.89
C GLU A 8 -16.91 5.06 33.64
N CYS A 9 -16.93 6.12 32.84
CA CYS A 9 -15.77 6.96 32.58
C CYS A 9 -16.19 8.39 32.26
N ASP A 10 -15.33 9.37 32.58
CA ASP A 10 -15.60 10.79 32.31
C ASP A 10 -15.44 11.13 30.81
N ASN A 11 -14.50 10.45 30.13
CA ASN A 11 -14.17 10.67 28.73
C ASN A 11 -13.86 9.35 28.03
N LEU A 12 -14.43 9.14 26.85
CA LEU A 12 -14.16 8.00 25.99
C LEU A 12 -13.41 8.45 24.73
N ILE A 13 -12.17 8.01 24.58
CA ILE A 13 -11.42 8.13 23.33
C ILE A 13 -11.50 6.79 22.62
N THR A 14 -12.07 6.81 21.41
CA THR A 14 -12.23 5.60 20.60
C THR A 14 -11.97 5.89 19.14
N ASP A 15 -11.65 4.85 18.40
CA ASP A 15 -11.66 4.88 16.95
C ASP A 15 -13.08 5.15 16.43
N TYR A 16 -13.18 5.91 15.34
CA TYR A 16 -14.43 6.31 14.71
C TYR A 16 -15.33 5.12 14.33
N ARG A 17 -14.75 3.93 14.12
CA ARG A 17 -15.48 2.70 13.78
C ARG A 17 -16.41 2.19 14.88
N PHE A 18 -16.20 2.59 16.13
CA PHE A 18 -16.99 2.13 17.28
C PHE A 18 -18.10 3.11 17.67
N VAL A 19 -18.23 4.21 16.95
CA VAL A 19 -19.22 5.25 17.22
C VAL A 19 -20.30 5.17 16.15
N ASP A 20 -21.49 4.66 16.50
CA ASP A 20 -22.69 4.62 15.63
C ASP A 20 -23.30 6.02 15.35
N VAL A 21 -22.52 7.08 15.52
CA VAL A 21 -22.95 8.42 15.15
C VAL A 21 -22.90 8.47 13.63
N GLN A 22 -24.07 8.40 13.00
CA GLN A 22 -24.21 8.78 11.60
C GLN A 22 -23.55 10.15 11.46
N PRO A 23 -22.48 10.27 10.65
CA PRO A 23 -21.76 11.51 10.55
C PRO A 23 -22.60 12.44 9.69
N ALA A 24 -23.62 13.06 10.27
CA ALA A 24 -24.44 14.10 9.65
C ALA A 24 -23.65 15.39 9.34
N ARG A 25 -22.32 15.38 9.54
CA ARG A 25 -21.40 16.51 9.32
C ARG A 25 -20.06 16.18 8.68
N ILE A 26 -19.78 14.93 8.28
CA ILE A 26 -18.53 14.61 7.54
C ILE A 26 -18.83 14.71 6.05
N ASN A 27 -18.89 15.94 5.55
CA ASN A 27 -19.14 16.24 4.13
C ASN A 27 -17.97 15.89 3.21
N GLU A 28 -16.86 15.38 3.73
CA GLU A 28 -15.66 15.02 2.96
C GLU A 28 -15.11 13.67 3.42
N ARG A 29 -15.85 12.58 3.17
CA ARG A 29 -15.29 11.23 3.35
C ARG A 29 -14.17 11.04 2.34
N LYS A 30 -12.92 11.04 2.80
CA LYS A 30 -11.78 10.73 1.95
C LYS A 30 -11.68 9.23 1.79
N ILE A 31 -11.66 8.77 0.55
CA ILE A 31 -11.51 7.36 0.22
C ILE A 31 -10.06 7.14 -0.17
N LEU A 32 -9.41 6.12 0.38
CA LEU A 32 -8.07 5.71 -0.03
C LEU A 32 -8.14 4.39 -0.80
N SER A 33 -7.54 4.38 -1.99
CA SER A 33 -7.20 3.13 -2.69
C SER A 33 -5.84 2.67 -2.20
N ARG A 34 -5.72 1.39 -1.81
CA ARG A 34 -4.47 0.82 -1.31
C ARG A 34 -4.17 -0.52 -1.98
N ALA A 35 -2.89 -0.82 -2.15
CA ALA A 35 -2.40 -2.13 -2.54
C ALA A 35 -1.22 -2.56 -1.68
N ILE A 36 -1.14 -3.85 -1.35
CA ILE A 36 0.01 -4.49 -0.72
C ILE A 36 0.51 -5.55 -1.70
N ILE A 37 1.77 -5.45 -2.09
CA ILE A 37 2.40 -6.30 -3.09
C ILE A 37 3.60 -7.00 -2.46
N LEU A 38 3.62 -8.34 -2.51
CA LEU A 38 4.81 -9.12 -2.22
C LEU A 38 5.50 -9.43 -3.53
N ASN A 39 6.74 -8.96 -3.68
CA ASN A 39 7.48 -9.00 -4.92
C ASN A 39 8.87 -9.60 -4.71
N THR A 40 9.45 -10.18 -5.76
CA THR A 40 10.85 -10.62 -5.76
C THR A 40 11.79 -9.58 -6.39
N LYS A 41 11.24 -8.50 -6.96
CA LYS A 41 11.97 -7.38 -7.54
C LYS A 41 11.75 -6.11 -6.71
N SER A 42 12.84 -5.44 -6.34
CA SER A 42 12.79 -4.10 -5.75
C SER A 42 12.40 -3.05 -6.80
N ILE A 43 11.65 -2.03 -6.38
CA ILE A 43 11.36 -0.83 -7.18
C ILE A 43 12.55 0.14 -7.26
N LYS A 44 13.54 -0.04 -6.38
CA LYS A 44 14.77 0.74 -6.32
C LYS A 44 15.86 0.04 -7.13
N ALA A 45 16.73 0.81 -7.79
CA ALA A 45 18.01 0.30 -8.25
C ALA A 45 18.86 -0.04 -7.02
N MET A 46 19.19 -1.33 -6.86
CA MET A 46 19.93 -1.80 -5.70
C MET A 46 21.35 -1.24 -5.77
N ASP A 47 21.78 -0.60 -4.70
CA ASP A 47 23.18 -0.26 -4.49
C ASP A 47 23.81 -1.43 -3.73
N PRO A 48 24.71 -2.21 -4.37
CA PRO A 48 25.29 -3.42 -3.76
C PRO A 48 26.08 -3.13 -2.47
N ASP A 49 26.45 -1.87 -2.21
CA ASP A 49 27.18 -1.46 -1.01
C ASP A 49 26.26 -0.99 0.14
N ASN A 50 24.93 -1.04 -0.03
CA ASN A 50 23.98 -0.54 0.97
C ASN A 50 23.62 -1.58 2.04
N ASP A 51 24.47 -1.71 3.06
CA ASP A 51 24.30 -2.61 4.21
C ASP A 51 23.11 -2.25 5.14
N LEU A 52 22.47 -1.09 4.97
CA LEU A 52 21.43 -0.58 5.88
C LEU A 52 20.01 -1.05 5.56
N GLY A 53 19.85 -1.94 4.58
CA GLY A 53 18.56 -2.47 4.13
C GLY A 53 17.85 -1.56 3.13
N ASP A 54 16.95 -2.15 2.34
CA ASP A 54 16.29 -1.44 1.25
C ASP A 54 14.90 -0.95 1.68
N LEU A 55 14.91 0.24 2.30
CA LEU A 55 13.72 1.06 2.51
C LEU A 55 13.68 2.13 1.43
N SER A 56 12.55 2.23 0.72
CA SER A 56 12.36 3.31 -0.25
C SER A 56 10.95 3.90 -0.16
N PHE A 57 10.88 5.21 -0.38
CA PHE A 57 9.61 5.93 -0.50
C PHE A 57 9.60 6.64 -1.84
N ILE A 58 8.60 6.34 -2.67
CA ILE A 58 8.44 6.89 -4.00
C ILE A 58 7.15 7.70 -4.07
N HIS A 59 7.27 8.93 -4.56
CA HIS A 59 6.16 9.76 -4.98
C HIS A 59 5.99 9.66 -6.49
N LEU A 60 4.82 9.19 -6.94
CA LEU A 60 4.46 9.07 -8.35
C LEU A 60 3.42 10.15 -8.69
N PRO A 61 3.82 11.22 -9.40
CA PRO A 61 2.93 12.33 -9.68
C PRO A 61 1.83 11.95 -10.70
N PRO A 62 0.68 12.67 -10.72
CA PRO A 62 -0.42 12.50 -11.68
C PRO A 62 0.03 12.34 -13.14
N LYS A 63 1.01 13.12 -13.57
CA LYS A 63 1.57 13.07 -14.93
C LYS A 63 2.21 11.73 -15.28
N PHE A 64 2.79 11.04 -14.29
CA PHE A 64 3.35 9.70 -14.47
C PHE A 64 2.24 8.64 -14.46
N THR A 65 1.30 8.74 -13.53
CA THR A 65 0.28 7.71 -13.29
C THR A 65 -0.92 7.79 -14.24
N GLY A 66 -1.17 8.95 -14.83
CA GLY A 66 -2.39 9.22 -15.60
C GLY A 66 -3.65 9.33 -14.72
N LEU A 67 -3.48 9.48 -13.41
CA LEU A 67 -4.55 9.66 -12.43
C LEU A 67 -4.64 11.13 -12.02
N ASP A 68 -5.78 11.53 -11.45
CA ASP A 68 -5.98 12.91 -10.95
C ASP A 68 -5.19 13.19 -9.66
N THR A 69 -4.78 12.15 -8.95
CA THR A 69 -4.07 12.23 -7.67
C THR A 69 -2.71 11.56 -7.73
N SER A 70 -1.82 11.95 -6.82
CA SER A 70 -0.51 11.30 -6.67
C SER A 70 -0.68 9.90 -6.11
N VAL A 71 0.14 8.96 -6.58
CA VAL A 71 0.30 7.64 -5.97
C VAL A 71 1.58 7.65 -5.16
N TYR A 72 1.54 7.07 -3.97
CA TYR A 72 2.71 6.90 -3.12
C TYR A 72 3.02 5.41 -3.04
N CYS A 73 4.30 5.07 -3.02
CA CYS A 73 4.78 3.73 -2.77
C CYS A 73 5.79 3.74 -1.64
N PHE A 74 5.63 2.84 -0.67
CA PHE A 74 6.66 2.53 0.32
C PHE A 74 7.10 1.09 0.12
N GLU A 75 8.38 0.86 -0.10
CA GLU A 75 8.97 -0.47 -0.15
C GLU A 75 9.84 -0.73 1.07
N THR A 76 9.80 -1.97 1.52
CA THR A 76 10.66 -2.51 2.55
C THR A 76 10.96 -3.97 2.27
N ASP A 77 11.93 -4.53 2.98
CA ASP A 77 12.46 -5.88 2.79
C ASP A 77 12.59 -6.63 4.12
N TYR A 78 13.41 -7.69 4.13
CA TYR A 78 13.70 -8.48 5.31
C TYR A 78 14.31 -7.68 6.48
N SER A 79 15.00 -6.56 6.22
CA SER A 79 15.63 -5.75 7.27
C SER A 79 14.62 -5.20 8.28
N SER A 80 13.39 -4.93 7.85
CA SER A 80 12.28 -4.50 8.71
C SER A 80 11.52 -5.65 9.36
N ARG A 81 11.90 -6.90 9.06
CA ARG A 81 11.26 -8.15 9.55
C ARG A 81 9.79 -8.32 9.17
N VAL A 82 9.35 -7.70 8.07
CA VAL A 82 7.95 -7.82 7.59
C VAL A 82 7.74 -8.88 6.52
N CYS A 83 8.82 -9.35 5.87
CA CYS A 83 8.80 -10.42 4.87
C CYS A 83 10.09 -11.25 4.93
N PRO A 84 10.13 -12.46 4.31
CA PRO A 84 11.35 -13.27 4.27
C PRO A 84 12.44 -12.62 3.40
N ARG A 85 13.68 -13.13 3.50
CA ARG A 85 14.81 -12.69 2.66
C ARG A 85 14.50 -12.83 1.18
N HIS A 86 15.10 -11.95 0.36
CA HIS A 86 14.94 -11.88 -1.09
C HIS A 86 13.53 -11.48 -1.59
N PHE A 87 12.64 -11.08 -0.69
CA PHE A 87 11.35 -10.53 -1.03
C PHE A 87 11.24 -9.09 -0.55
N TYR A 88 10.43 -8.33 -1.28
CA TYR A 88 10.10 -6.94 -1.00
C TYR A 88 8.61 -6.83 -0.77
N LEU A 89 8.24 -6.05 0.24
CA LEU A 89 6.88 -5.71 0.55
C LEU A 89 6.65 -4.24 0.16
N GLN A 90 5.79 -4.04 -0.83
CA GLN A 90 5.51 -2.74 -1.43
C GLN A 90 4.07 -2.33 -1.10
N TYR A 91 3.92 -1.15 -0.52
CA TYR A 91 2.65 -0.56 -0.13
C TYR A 91 2.35 0.60 -1.06
N PHE A 92 1.29 0.50 -1.84
CA PHE A 92 0.81 1.58 -2.70
C PHE A 92 -0.44 2.21 -2.12
N TRP A 93 -0.56 3.54 -2.21
CA TRP A 93 -1.81 4.22 -1.89
C TRP A 93 -1.98 5.52 -2.67
N CYS A 94 -3.23 5.89 -2.89
CA CYS A 94 -3.62 7.20 -3.40
C CYS A 94 -4.98 7.60 -2.85
N GLU A 95 -5.26 8.90 -2.85
CA GLU A 95 -6.61 9.39 -2.65
C GLU A 95 -7.47 8.95 -3.84
N SER A 96 -8.59 8.32 -3.51
CA SER A 96 -9.59 7.87 -4.45
C SER A 96 -10.63 8.96 -4.60
N THR A 97 -10.72 9.54 -5.79
CA THR A 97 -11.80 10.46 -6.19
C THR A 97 -13.11 9.72 -6.48
N ALA A 98 -13.11 8.39 -6.36
CA ALA A 98 -14.25 7.52 -6.64
C ALA A 98 -15.28 7.52 -5.49
N ILE A 99 -15.96 8.65 -5.29
CA ILE A 99 -17.32 8.63 -4.72
C ILE A 99 -18.36 8.44 -5.84
N SER A 100 -18.01 8.76 -7.10
CA SER A 100 -18.95 8.77 -8.24
C SER A 100 -18.64 7.81 -9.40
N ASN A 101 -17.46 7.18 -9.41
CA ASN A 101 -17.06 6.25 -10.48
C ASN A 101 -16.73 4.91 -9.82
N ASP A 102 -17.39 3.83 -10.22
CA ASP A 102 -17.28 2.44 -9.71
C ASP A 102 -15.87 1.77 -9.80
N ARG A 103 -14.79 2.55 -9.70
CA ARG A 103 -13.42 2.07 -9.82
C ARG A 103 -12.93 1.50 -8.49
N THR A 104 -12.64 0.21 -8.52
CA THR A 104 -11.99 -0.52 -7.43
C THR A 104 -10.54 -0.08 -7.25
N ALA A 105 -9.97 -0.27 -6.04
CA ALA A 105 -8.55 -0.02 -5.79
C ALA A 105 -7.63 -0.77 -6.76
N LYS A 106 -8.05 -1.97 -7.22
CA LYS A 106 -7.34 -2.75 -8.23
C LYS A 106 -7.28 -2.04 -9.57
N GLN A 107 -8.42 -1.59 -10.09
CA GLN A 107 -8.49 -0.87 -11.38
C GLN A 107 -7.68 0.43 -11.40
N VAL A 108 -7.48 1.05 -10.24
CA VAL A 108 -6.69 2.29 -10.11
C VAL A 108 -5.20 1.99 -10.00
N LEU A 109 -4.81 1.06 -9.12
CA LEU A 109 -3.41 0.87 -8.74
C LEU A 109 -2.67 -0.17 -9.58
N GLU A 110 -3.33 -1.22 -10.09
CA GLU A 110 -2.69 -2.28 -10.86
C GLU A 110 -1.94 -1.74 -12.10
N PRO A 111 -2.51 -0.84 -12.93
CA PRO A 111 -1.79 -0.29 -14.08
C PRO A 111 -0.56 0.53 -13.70
N VAL A 112 -0.61 1.22 -12.56
CA VAL A 112 0.52 2.03 -12.05
C VAL A 112 1.64 1.12 -11.56
N ILE A 113 1.29 0.05 -10.84
CA ILE A 113 2.23 -0.95 -10.33
C ILE A 113 2.93 -1.65 -11.50
N GLU A 114 2.18 -2.11 -12.50
CA GLU A 114 2.74 -2.75 -13.70
C GLU A 114 3.68 -1.80 -14.44
N LYS A 115 3.27 -0.54 -14.64
CA LYS A 115 4.12 0.48 -15.28
C LYS A 115 5.42 0.70 -14.52
N LEU A 116 5.37 0.80 -13.19
CA LEU A 116 6.55 1.01 -12.35
C LEU A 116 7.50 -0.19 -12.40
N LEU A 117 6.96 -1.41 -12.29
CA LEU A 117 7.76 -2.63 -12.28
C LEU A 117 8.37 -2.98 -13.64
N ASN A 118 7.74 -2.52 -14.73
CA ASN A 118 8.26 -2.64 -16.09
C ASN A 118 9.32 -1.58 -16.42
N LEU A 119 9.60 -0.62 -15.54
CA LEU A 119 10.78 0.22 -15.72
C LEU A 119 12.02 -0.67 -15.59
N ASP A 120 12.92 -0.53 -16.56
CA ASP A 120 14.21 -1.21 -16.56
C ASP A 120 14.99 -0.79 -15.30
N CYS A 121 15.00 -1.68 -14.31
CA CYS A 121 15.98 -1.66 -13.25
C CYS A 121 17.01 -2.71 -13.65
N GLU A 122 18.27 -2.31 -13.73
CA GLU A 122 19.38 -3.17 -14.10
C GLU A 122 19.32 -4.52 -13.34
N THR A 123 19.74 -5.58 -14.02
CA THR A 123 19.60 -6.97 -13.60
C THR A 123 20.04 -7.18 -12.15
N GLN A 124 19.06 -7.31 -11.25
CA GLN A 124 19.28 -7.77 -9.88
C GLN A 124 19.74 -9.24 -9.95
N THR A 125 20.98 -9.51 -9.52
CA THR A 125 21.42 -10.89 -9.30
C THR A 125 20.70 -11.41 -8.06
N SER A 126 19.77 -12.33 -8.28
CA SER A 126 18.98 -12.95 -7.20
C SER A 126 19.37 -14.41 -7.06
N ASP A 127 19.58 -14.86 -5.83
CA ASP A 127 19.76 -16.28 -5.48
C ASP A 127 18.45 -17.08 -5.59
N LEU A 128 17.33 -16.41 -5.92
CA LEU A 128 16.04 -17.08 -6.12
C LEU A 128 16.07 -17.97 -7.38
N PRO A 129 15.34 -19.10 -7.37
CA PRO A 129 15.07 -19.88 -8.57
C PRO A 129 14.56 -18.99 -9.71
N PHE A 130 14.99 -19.25 -10.94
CA PHE A 130 14.65 -18.47 -12.12
C PHE A 130 13.14 -18.27 -12.28
N GLU A 131 12.35 -19.27 -11.89
CA GLU A 131 10.89 -19.24 -11.96
C GLU A 131 10.25 -18.23 -11.00
N LEU A 132 10.98 -17.76 -9.99
CA LEU A 132 10.50 -16.79 -9.00
C LEU A 132 11.07 -15.39 -9.22
N GLN A 133 12.07 -15.23 -10.08
CA GLN A 133 12.70 -13.94 -10.31
C GLN A 133 11.75 -12.98 -11.03
N ASN A 134 11.74 -11.71 -10.60
CA ASN A 134 10.95 -10.62 -11.19
C ASN A 134 9.44 -10.87 -11.24
N LYS A 135 8.88 -11.47 -10.18
CA LYS A 135 7.45 -11.80 -10.09
C LYS A 135 6.79 -11.17 -8.87
N ILE A 136 5.59 -10.65 -9.11
CA ILE A 136 4.60 -10.43 -8.07
C ILE A 136 4.11 -11.81 -7.59
N LEU A 137 4.37 -12.11 -6.32
CA LEU A 137 3.94 -13.36 -5.69
C LEU A 137 2.54 -13.23 -5.10
N LEU A 138 2.22 -12.06 -4.56
CA LEU A 138 0.92 -11.77 -3.97
C LEU A 138 0.57 -10.31 -4.17
N SER A 139 -0.71 -10.05 -4.47
CA SER A 139 -1.28 -8.72 -4.52
C SER A 139 -2.59 -8.66 -3.74
N LYS A 140 -2.72 -7.66 -2.87
CA LYS A 140 -3.95 -7.39 -2.13
C LYS A 140 -4.36 -5.94 -2.34
N PHE A 141 -5.53 -5.74 -2.94
CA PHE A 141 -6.12 -4.42 -3.14
C PHE A 141 -7.25 -4.19 -2.14
N MET A 142 -7.34 -2.99 -1.60
CA MET A 142 -8.37 -2.63 -0.61
C MET A 142 -8.72 -1.14 -0.71
N ILE A 143 -9.96 -0.83 -0.36
CA ILE A 143 -10.44 0.54 -0.18
C ILE A 143 -10.53 0.81 1.31
N THR A 144 -10.05 1.97 1.76
CA THR A 144 -10.18 2.43 3.14
C THR A 144 -10.94 3.75 3.17
N MET A 145 -12.01 3.81 3.96
CA MET A 145 -12.75 5.05 4.20
C MET A 145 -12.12 5.78 5.38
N LEU A 146 -11.64 6.99 5.14
CA LEU A 146 -11.23 7.93 6.17
C LEU A 146 -12.39 8.88 6.45
N THR A 147 -12.73 9.02 7.74
CA THR A 147 -13.75 9.95 8.24
C THR A 147 -13.10 11.12 8.93
#